data_AF-A0A414BI22-F1
#
_entry.id   AF-A0A414BI22-F1
#
_cell.length_a   1.000
_cell.length_b   1.000
_cell.length_c   1.000
_cell.angle_alpha   90.00
_cell.angle_beta   90.00
_cell.angle_gamma   90.00
#
_symmetry.space_group_name_H-M   'P 1'
#
loop_
_entity.id
_entity.type
_entity.pdbx_description
1 polymer ?
#
loop_
_entity_poly.entity_id
_entity_poly.type
_entity_poly.pdbx_seq_one_letter_code
_entity_poly.pdbx_strand_id
1 'polypeptide(L)'
;MYQDFYGRSIRSDFVQQEGVVCDFVSSDSWVILSPIEQSIKQKIEAVGTPLKDWDINIYRGVLTGYNDAFIISTEKRNEILVNCQTEDERIRTAELIRPILRGRDVKRYGYDWAGLWLINAHNGLKSKGIKPVDINDYPAIKEWLDNGGVAYNGKMYKGFSQIEKRSDRGDTPYNLRNCAYMEDFSKPKIVWAELARTGNAFALDFGNNMVGNTGYILTVPSNNQDELLYLLAFLNSRSMLYSLNQITTRFDENGWRWLRQFVEQLRVPPLINKNEILSIVATVTKDNKQEVSEILNNVIADIYNFTDEEKAYINQTLSR
;
A
#
# COMPACT_ATOMS: atom_id res chain seq x y z
N MET A 1 16.98 -40.51 26.36
CA MET A 1 15.59 -40.81 25.94
C MET A 1 14.72 -40.51 27.14
N TYR A 2 13.87 -39.47 27.09
CA TYR A 2 13.06 -39.06 28.26
C TYR A 2 11.85 -40.00 28.36
N GLN A 3 11.79 -40.79 29.43
CA GLN A 3 10.68 -41.68 29.80
C GLN A 3 10.08 -41.21 31.14
N ASP A 4 8.79 -41.43 31.34
CA ASP A 4 8.14 -41.15 32.62
C ASP A 4 8.44 -42.26 33.65
N PHE A 5 7.92 -42.11 34.87
CA PHE A 5 8.12 -43.05 35.98
C PHE A 5 7.61 -44.47 35.69
N TYR A 6 6.82 -44.66 34.62
CA TYR A 6 6.26 -45.94 34.20
C TYR A 6 6.88 -46.49 32.88
N GLY A 7 7.97 -45.89 32.39
CA GLY A 7 8.67 -46.37 31.20
C GLY A 7 7.93 -46.10 29.88
N ARG A 8 6.89 -45.25 29.87
CA ARG A 8 6.24 -44.82 28.63
C ARG A 8 7.08 -43.73 27.97
N SER A 9 7.14 -43.81 26.64
CA SER A 9 7.72 -42.73 25.84
C SER A 9 6.83 -41.50 26.00
N ILE A 10 7.29 -40.51 26.76
CA ILE A 10 6.55 -39.26 27.03
C ILE A 10 6.15 -38.57 25.71
N ARG A 11 6.94 -38.77 24.64
CA ARG A 11 6.64 -38.28 23.29
C ARG A 11 5.49 -39.01 22.60
N SER A 12 5.34 -40.31 22.82
CA SER A 12 4.25 -41.11 22.23
C SER A 12 2.90 -40.65 22.76
N ASP A 13 2.81 -40.50 24.08
CA ASP A 13 1.57 -40.11 24.75
C ASP A 13 1.20 -38.66 24.42
N PHE A 14 2.19 -37.76 24.34
CA PHE A 14 1.97 -36.38 23.91
C PHE A 14 1.44 -36.27 22.47
N VAL A 15 2.01 -37.02 21.52
CA VAL A 15 1.54 -37.01 20.12
C VAL A 15 0.13 -37.59 19.99
N GLN A 16 -0.23 -38.57 20.82
CA GLN A 16 -1.60 -39.12 20.83
C GLN A 16 -2.62 -38.19 21.48
N GLN A 17 -2.21 -37.41 22.49
CA GLN A 17 -3.10 -36.49 23.21
C GLN A 17 -3.28 -35.14 22.51
N GLU A 18 -2.21 -34.62 21.91
CA GLU A 18 -2.18 -33.28 21.28
C GLU A 18 -2.21 -33.36 19.74
N GLY A 19 -2.34 -34.56 19.18
CA GLY A 19 -2.39 -34.80 17.75
C GLY A 19 -3.70 -34.31 17.13
N VAL A 20 -3.60 -33.63 15.98
CA VAL A 20 -4.76 -33.25 15.16
C VAL A 20 -4.72 -34.05 13.87
N VAL A 21 -5.85 -34.65 13.49
CA VAL A 21 -6.01 -35.33 12.20
C VAL A 21 -6.22 -34.27 11.13
N CYS A 22 -5.34 -34.24 10.12
CA CYS A 22 -5.45 -33.36 8.96
C CYS A 22 -5.54 -34.19 7.68
N ASP A 23 -6.57 -33.95 6.88
CA ASP A 23 -6.77 -34.63 5.60
C ASP A 23 -6.09 -33.88 4.45
N PHE A 24 -5.18 -34.56 3.74
CA PHE A 24 -4.50 -34.04 2.55
C PHE A 24 -4.98 -34.79 1.30
N VAL A 25 -6.09 -34.31 0.73
CA VAL A 25 -6.81 -34.98 -0.37
C VAL A 25 -6.37 -34.54 -1.78
N SER A 26 -5.52 -33.50 -1.90
CA SER A 26 -5.04 -32.98 -3.19
C SER A 26 -3.51 -32.96 -3.30
N SER A 27 -3.01 -32.79 -4.53
CA SER A 27 -1.58 -32.61 -4.83
C SER A 27 -1.07 -31.19 -4.58
N ASP A 28 -1.86 -30.34 -3.93
CA ASP A 28 -1.48 -28.97 -3.61
C ASP A 28 -0.47 -28.92 -2.46
N SER A 29 0.25 -27.81 -2.32
CA SER A 29 1.19 -27.59 -1.23
C SER A 29 0.53 -27.81 0.14
N TRP A 30 1.14 -28.67 0.96
CA TRP A 30 0.62 -28.99 2.29
C TRP A 30 0.91 -27.87 3.29
N VAL A 31 -0.12 -27.47 4.04
CA VAL A 31 -0.02 -26.48 5.13
C VAL A 31 -0.60 -27.12 6.39
N ILE A 32 0.10 -27.00 7.51
CA ILE A 32 -0.38 -27.46 8.81
C ILE A 32 -1.22 -26.34 9.41
N LEU A 33 -2.53 -26.54 9.45
CA LEU A 33 -3.51 -25.62 10.03
C LEU A 33 -4.33 -26.36 11.07
N SER A 34 -4.74 -25.68 12.12
CA SER A 34 -5.79 -26.17 13.01
C SER A 34 -7.12 -26.28 12.26
N PRO A 35 -8.10 -27.08 12.75
CA PRO A 35 -9.38 -27.25 12.05
C PRO A 35 -10.11 -25.93 11.79
N ILE A 36 -10.02 -24.97 12.72
CA ILE A 36 -10.64 -23.64 12.57
C ILE A 36 -9.94 -22.79 11.50
N GLU A 37 -8.61 -22.81 11.44
CA GLU A 37 -7.85 -22.11 10.40
C GLU A 37 -8.11 -22.72 9.02
N GLN A 38 -8.21 -24.04 8.94
CA GLN A 38 -8.55 -24.74 7.70
C GLN A 38 -9.96 -24.38 7.21
N SER A 39 -10.95 -24.35 8.12
CA SER A 39 -12.32 -23.94 7.80
C SER A 39 -12.37 -22.49 7.28
N ILE A 40 -11.72 -21.55 7.98
CA ILE A 40 -11.63 -20.14 7.55
C ILE A 40 -10.98 -20.05 6.16
N LYS A 41 -9.86 -20.73 5.95
CA LYS A 41 -9.16 -20.74 4.65
C LYS A 41 -10.08 -21.24 3.54
N GLN A 42 -10.72 -22.40 3.72
CA GLN A 42 -11.62 -22.99 2.73
C GLN A 42 -12.77 -22.04 2.36
N LYS A 43 -13.37 -21.37 3.35
CA LYS A 43 -14.44 -20.39 3.13
C LYS A 43 -14.00 -19.17 2.34
N ILE A 44 -12.82 -18.63 2.63
CA ILE A 44 -12.23 -17.52 1.85
C ILE A 44 -11.96 -17.96 0.41
N GLU A 45 -11.41 -19.16 0.22
CA GLU A 45 -11.07 -19.68 -1.10
C GLU A 45 -12.29 -20.07 -1.95
N ALA A 46 -13.38 -20.49 -1.30
CA ALA A 46 -14.61 -20.91 -1.98
C ALA A 46 -15.31 -19.77 -2.73
N VAL A 47 -15.26 -18.54 -2.21
CA VAL A 47 -15.95 -17.38 -2.79
C VAL A 47 -15.02 -16.27 -3.27
N GLY A 48 -13.77 -16.25 -2.83
CA GLY A 48 -12.81 -15.20 -3.11
C GLY A 48 -11.89 -15.48 -4.30
N THR A 49 -11.73 -14.49 -5.17
CA THR A 49 -10.75 -14.49 -6.27
C THR A 49 -9.47 -13.79 -5.82
N PRO A 50 -8.27 -14.39 -5.99
CA PRO A 50 -7.00 -13.73 -5.70
C PRO A 50 -6.85 -12.41 -6.46
N LEU A 51 -6.38 -11.34 -5.82
CA LEU A 51 -6.25 -10.01 -6.43
C LEU A 51 -5.36 -9.98 -7.69
N LYS A 52 -4.38 -10.88 -7.82
CA LYS A 52 -3.61 -11.05 -9.06
C LYS A 52 -4.45 -11.46 -10.28
N ASP A 53 -5.60 -12.09 -10.04
CA ASP A 53 -6.52 -12.60 -11.05
C ASP A 53 -7.73 -11.65 -11.24
N TRP A 54 -7.78 -10.54 -10.48
CA TRP A 54 -8.70 -9.42 -10.73
C TRP A 54 -8.18 -8.54 -11.87
N ASP A 55 -9.09 -7.84 -12.55
CA ASP A 55 -8.73 -6.80 -13.53
C ASP A 55 -8.27 -5.51 -12.83
N ILE A 56 -7.10 -5.57 -12.21
CA ILE A 56 -6.47 -4.48 -11.47
C ILE A 56 -4.99 -4.35 -11.87
N ASN A 57 -4.41 -3.21 -11.57
CA ASN A 57 -2.97 -3.01 -11.65
C ASN A 57 -2.43 -2.56 -10.30
N ILE A 58 -1.34 -3.19 -9.83
CA ILE A 58 -0.64 -2.81 -8.61
C ILE A 58 0.78 -2.36 -8.94
N TYR A 59 1.11 -1.14 -8.53
CA TYR A 59 2.43 -0.55 -8.76
C TYR A 59 3.04 0.01 -7.48
N ARG A 60 4.36 -0.01 -7.38
CA ARG A 60 5.08 0.69 -6.30
C ARG A 60 5.05 2.20 -6.52
N GLY A 61 5.21 2.98 -5.46
CA GLY A 61 5.40 4.42 -5.58
C GLY A 61 6.66 4.84 -6.35
N VAL A 62 6.77 6.12 -6.64
CA VAL A 62 7.90 6.70 -7.38
C VAL A 62 9.22 6.58 -6.61
N LEU A 63 10.30 6.30 -7.35
CA LEU A 63 11.66 6.25 -6.82
C LEU A 63 12.35 7.58 -7.11
N THR A 64 12.65 8.32 -6.05
CA THR A 64 13.36 9.61 -6.14
C THR A 64 14.87 9.43 -6.21
N GLY A 65 15.42 8.35 -5.65
CA GLY A 65 16.86 8.13 -5.49
C GLY A 65 17.56 9.09 -4.50
N TYR A 66 16.93 10.21 -4.13
CA TYR A 66 17.44 11.19 -3.16
C TYR A 66 16.33 12.11 -2.64
N ASN A 67 15.60 11.68 -1.61
CA ASN A 67 14.43 12.40 -1.10
C ASN A 67 14.72 13.86 -0.72
N ASP A 68 15.89 14.15 -0.15
CA ASP A 68 16.25 15.49 0.34
C ASP A 68 16.29 16.55 -0.77
N ALA A 69 16.49 16.14 -2.04
CA ALA A 69 16.47 17.04 -3.19
C ALA A 69 15.09 17.12 -3.87
N PHE A 70 14.42 15.98 -4.05
CA PHE A 70 13.21 15.89 -4.87
C PHE A 70 11.90 15.99 -4.09
N ILE A 71 11.93 15.80 -2.77
CA ILE A 71 10.80 16.07 -1.90
C ILE A 71 11.04 17.39 -1.19
N ILE A 72 10.14 18.34 -1.38
CA ILE A 72 10.22 19.70 -0.84
C ILE A 72 9.00 20.01 0.02
N SER A 73 9.14 20.94 0.96
CA SER A 73 8.01 21.45 1.73
C SER A 73 7.19 22.46 0.93
N THR A 74 5.98 22.79 1.41
CA THR A 74 5.16 23.85 0.83
C THR A 74 5.89 25.19 0.80
N GLU A 75 6.66 25.51 1.84
CA GLU A 75 7.43 26.75 1.92
C GLU A 75 8.48 26.81 0.80
N LYS A 76 9.25 25.73 0.63
CA LYS A 76 10.25 25.66 -0.45
C LYS A 76 9.61 25.65 -1.83
N ARG A 77 8.46 25.01 -2.02
CA ARG A 77 7.68 25.08 -3.27
C ARG A 77 7.32 26.54 -3.59
N ASN A 78 6.80 27.28 -2.60
CA ASN A 78 6.40 28.65 -2.80
C ASN A 78 7.61 29.56 -3.12
N GLU A 79 8.74 29.34 -2.46
CA GLU A 79 10.00 30.03 -2.78
C GLU A 79 10.44 29.80 -4.23
N ILE A 80 10.44 28.54 -4.70
CA ILE A 80 10.78 28.20 -6.09
C ILE A 80 9.82 28.90 -7.06
N LEU A 81 8.52 28.93 -6.78
CA LEU A 81 7.53 29.58 -7.63
C LEU A 81 7.67 31.10 -7.68
N VAL A 82 8.07 31.73 -6.58
CA VAL A 82 8.36 33.19 -6.53
C VAL A 82 9.62 33.54 -7.31
N ASN A 83 10.61 32.64 -7.33
CA ASN A 83 11.88 32.84 -8.03
C ASN A 83 11.82 32.51 -9.54
N CYS A 84 10.66 32.06 -10.06
CA CYS A 84 10.44 31.89 -11.49
C CYS A 84 10.55 33.25 -12.20
N GLN A 85 11.23 33.28 -13.35
CA GLN A 85 11.54 34.51 -14.08
C GLN A 85 10.36 35.03 -14.89
N THR A 86 9.49 34.11 -15.34
CA THR A 86 8.33 34.41 -16.19
C THR A 86 7.08 33.71 -15.67
N GLU A 87 5.92 34.23 -16.05
CA GLU A 87 4.65 33.60 -15.72
C GLU A 87 4.53 32.20 -16.35
N ASP A 88 4.99 32.04 -17.58
CA ASP A 88 5.01 30.75 -18.28
C ASP A 88 5.87 29.73 -17.53
N GLU A 89 7.05 30.13 -17.04
CA GLU A 89 7.89 29.28 -16.18
C GLU A 89 7.17 28.90 -14.89
N ARG A 90 6.48 29.86 -14.27
CA ARG A 90 5.75 29.64 -13.01
C ARG A 90 4.63 28.61 -13.18
N ILE A 91 3.86 28.70 -14.26
CA ILE A 91 2.76 27.77 -14.57
C ILE A 91 3.30 26.36 -14.78
N ARG A 92 4.28 26.17 -15.68
CA ARG A 92 4.86 24.84 -15.94
C ARG A 92 5.56 24.26 -14.71
N THR A 93 6.22 25.11 -13.90
CA THR A 93 6.87 24.70 -12.63
C THR A 93 5.83 24.24 -11.61
N ALA A 94 4.70 24.95 -11.49
CA ALA A 94 3.62 24.58 -10.60
C ALA A 94 2.99 23.23 -10.96
N GLU A 95 2.86 22.94 -12.26
CA GLU A 95 2.37 21.64 -12.77
C GLU A 95 3.37 20.50 -12.54
N LEU A 96 4.68 20.77 -12.67
CA LEU A 96 5.73 19.78 -12.46
C LEU A 96 5.85 19.37 -10.97
N ILE A 97 5.52 20.28 -10.05
CA ILE A 97 5.60 20.04 -8.61
C ILE A 97 4.26 19.47 -8.10
N ARG A 98 4.22 18.16 -7.84
CA ARG A 98 3.00 17.43 -7.46
C ARG A 98 2.98 17.07 -5.97
N PRO A 99 1.84 17.07 -5.27
CA PRO A 99 1.80 16.64 -3.87
C PRO A 99 2.17 15.17 -3.76
N ILE A 100 2.85 14.79 -2.67
CA ILE A 100 3.32 13.42 -2.46
C ILE A 100 2.93 12.89 -1.07
N LEU A 101 2.45 11.65 -1.05
CA LEU A 101 2.22 10.85 0.15
C LEU A 101 3.43 9.94 0.42
N ARG A 102 3.86 9.91 1.68
CA ARG A 102 4.79 8.90 2.20
C ARG A 102 3.98 7.79 2.86
N GLY A 103 4.56 6.61 3.06
CA GLY A 103 3.87 5.50 3.73
C GLY A 103 3.20 5.89 5.05
N ARG A 104 3.89 6.66 5.91
CA ARG A 104 3.33 7.11 7.21
C ARG A 104 2.13 8.06 7.11
N ASP A 105 1.96 8.71 5.97
CA ASP A 105 0.88 9.67 5.73
C ASP A 105 -0.44 8.93 5.40
N VAL A 106 -0.36 7.66 4.95
CA VAL A 106 -1.54 6.83 4.66
C VAL A 106 -2.10 6.18 5.94
N LYS A 107 -3.42 6.27 6.12
CA LYS A 107 -4.18 5.72 7.25
C LYS A 107 -5.30 4.81 6.74
N ARG A 108 -6.01 4.17 7.66
CA ARG A 108 -7.21 3.40 7.33
C ARG A 108 -8.30 4.33 6.80
N TYR A 109 -8.81 4.06 5.60
CA TYR A 109 -9.83 4.81 4.85
C TYR A 109 -9.49 6.26 4.48
N GLY A 110 -8.25 6.71 4.66
CA GLY A 110 -7.86 8.08 4.37
C GLY A 110 -6.38 8.35 4.54
N TYR A 111 -5.94 9.57 4.28
CA TYR A 111 -4.54 9.96 4.45
C TYR A 111 -4.45 11.38 5.03
N ASP A 112 -3.36 11.65 5.73
CA ASP A 112 -3.05 12.96 6.29
C ASP A 112 -1.83 13.53 5.53
N TRP A 113 -2.09 14.29 4.47
CA TRP A 113 -1.03 14.88 3.65
C TRP A 113 -0.19 15.86 4.47
N ALA A 114 1.13 15.71 4.39
CA ALA A 114 2.06 16.43 5.26
C ALA A 114 2.57 17.76 4.70
N GLY A 115 1.89 18.36 3.71
CA GLY A 115 2.38 19.58 3.05
C GLY A 115 3.66 19.36 2.25
N LEU A 116 3.87 18.15 1.72
CA LEU A 116 5.06 17.77 0.98
C LEU A 116 4.78 17.60 -0.51
N TRP A 117 5.76 17.97 -1.30
CA TRP A 117 5.67 18.02 -2.75
C TRP A 117 6.85 17.31 -3.39
N LEU A 118 6.60 16.66 -4.51
CA LEU A 118 7.59 16.03 -5.38
C LEU A 118 7.89 16.96 -6.54
N ILE A 119 9.17 17.30 -6.74
CA ILE A 119 9.66 17.81 -8.02
C ILE A 119 9.65 16.63 -8.99
N ASN A 120 8.59 16.51 -9.79
CA ASN A 120 8.39 15.36 -10.68
C ASN A 120 9.14 15.52 -12.00
N ALA A 121 10.47 15.70 -11.94
CA ALA A 121 11.36 15.74 -13.10
C ALA A 121 11.43 14.36 -13.79
N HIS A 122 10.32 13.91 -14.37
CA HIS A 122 10.12 12.55 -14.85
C HIS A 122 10.95 12.25 -16.10
N ASN A 123 11.29 10.97 -16.29
CA ASN A 123 12.10 10.52 -17.42
C ASN A 123 11.27 10.22 -18.69
N GLY A 124 10.18 10.96 -18.89
CA GLY A 124 9.24 10.76 -19.98
C GLY A 124 8.44 9.45 -19.90
N LEU A 125 7.63 9.21 -20.93
CA LEU A 125 6.91 7.96 -21.18
C LEU A 125 7.14 7.56 -22.63
N LYS A 126 8.14 6.71 -22.86
CA LYS A 126 8.57 6.30 -24.21
C LYS A 126 7.43 5.70 -25.05
N SER A 127 6.58 4.89 -24.42
CA SER A 127 5.41 4.28 -25.07
C SER A 127 4.39 5.28 -25.60
N LYS A 128 4.41 6.52 -25.10
CA LYS A 128 3.50 7.61 -25.49
C LYS A 128 4.20 8.77 -26.18
N GLY A 129 5.49 8.64 -26.48
CA GLY A 129 6.29 9.73 -27.07
C GLY A 129 6.51 10.92 -26.15
N ILE A 130 6.21 10.82 -24.85
CA ILE A 130 6.45 11.89 -23.88
C ILE A 130 7.94 11.92 -23.57
N LYS A 131 8.58 13.06 -23.81
CA LYS A 131 10.02 13.25 -23.58
C LYS A 131 10.33 13.38 -22.08
N PRO A 132 11.57 13.04 -21.66
CA PRO A 132 12.08 13.44 -20.35
C PRO A 132 11.97 14.94 -20.14
N VAL A 133 11.78 15.33 -18.88
CA VAL A 133 11.84 16.75 -18.49
C VAL A 133 13.26 17.25 -18.70
N ASP A 134 13.41 18.31 -19.50
CA ASP A 134 14.65 19.07 -19.57
C ASP A 134 14.66 20.08 -18.41
N ILE A 135 15.61 19.97 -17.49
CA ILE A 135 15.66 20.86 -16.32
C ILE A 135 16.04 22.30 -16.69
N ASN A 136 16.63 22.53 -17.87
CA ASN A 136 16.95 23.87 -18.34
C ASN A 136 15.70 24.69 -18.66
N ASP A 137 14.59 24.00 -18.92
CA ASP A 137 13.25 24.58 -18.96
C ASP A 137 12.71 24.92 -17.56
N TYR A 138 13.45 24.73 -16.47
CA TYR A 138 12.97 25.07 -15.13
C TYR A 138 14.09 25.74 -14.32
N PRO A 139 14.56 26.95 -14.71
CA PRO A 139 15.65 27.65 -14.03
C PRO A 139 15.49 27.70 -12.50
N ALA A 140 14.30 28.02 -11.97
CA ALA A 140 14.09 28.09 -10.52
C ALA A 140 14.22 26.71 -9.81
N ILE A 141 13.77 25.63 -10.45
CA ILE A 141 13.98 24.27 -9.91
C ILE A 141 15.45 23.88 -10.05
N LYS A 142 16.07 24.18 -11.19
CA LYS A 142 17.47 23.88 -11.46
C LYS A 142 18.38 24.52 -10.42
N GLU A 143 18.13 25.78 -10.07
CA GLU A 143 18.84 26.50 -9.01
C GLU A 143 18.79 25.74 -7.67
N TRP A 144 17.62 25.25 -7.26
CA TRP A 144 17.47 24.41 -6.07
C TRP A 144 18.26 23.09 -6.18
N LEU A 145 18.16 22.40 -7.32
CA LEU A 145 18.85 21.13 -7.53
C LEU A 145 20.38 21.29 -7.66
N ASP A 146 20.85 22.45 -8.08
CA ASP A 146 22.28 22.73 -8.24
C ASP A 146 22.94 23.18 -6.95
N ASN A 147 22.27 24.05 -6.18
CA ASN A 147 22.86 24.69 -5.01
C ASN A 147 22.42 24.07 -3.68
N GLY A 148 21.23 23.46 -3.66
CA GLY A 148 20.66 22.85 -2.46
C GLY A 148 20.25 23.85 -1.38
N GLY A 149 20.24 23.41 -0.13
CA GLY A 149 19.77 24.16 1.03
C GLY A 149 19.20 23.24 2.11
N VAL A 150 18.34 23.79 2.98
CA VAL A 150 17.71 22.99 4.04
C VAL A 150 16.57 22.16 3.44
N ALA A 151 16.70 20.84 3.47
CA ALA A 151 15.70 19.90 2.99
C ALA A 151 14.49 19.83 3.95
N TYR A 152 13.38 19.23 3.49
CA TYR A 152 12.14 19.13 4.26
C TYR A 152 12.27 18.41 5.62
N ASN A 153 13.33 17.63 5.81
CA ASN A 153 13.63 16.92 7.05
C ASN A 153 14.64 17.65 7.95
N GLY A 154 15.01 18.89 7.61
CA GLY A 154 15.96 19.73 8.34
C GLY A 154 17.43 19.46 8.01
N LYS A 155 17.75 18.45 7.18
CA LYS A 155 19.13 18.17 6.78
C LYS A 155 19.60 19.14 5.71
N MET A 156 20.91 19.39 5.67
CA MET A 156 21.52 20.16 4.60
C MET A 156 21.69 19.30 3.34
N TYR A 157 20.98 19.67 2.28
CA TYR A 157 21.18 19.19 0.91
C TYR A 157 22.25 20.06 0.22
N LYS A 158 23.30 19.45 -0.33
CA LYS A 158 24.48 20.11 -0.92
C LYS A 158 24.43 20.17 -2.46
N GLY A 159 23.23 20.24 -3.03
CA GLY A 159 23.04 20.49 -4.46
C GLY A 159 23.50 19.38 -5.40
N PHE A 160 24.00 19.77 -6.58
CA PHE A 160 24.27 18.87 -7.71
C PHE A 160 25.21 17.72 -7.34
N SER A 161 26.23 18.02 -6.53
CA SER A 161 27.27 17.08 -6.09
C SER A 161 26.76 15.81 -5.38
N GLN A 162 25.52 15.84 -4.90
CA GLN A 162 24.86 14.70 -4.27
C GLN A 162 23.92 13.97 -5.24
N ILE A 163 23.17 14.70 -6.07
CA ILE A 163 22.24 14.06 -7.02
C ILE A 163 22.97 13.41 -8.21
N GLU A 164 24.15 13.91 -8.60
CA GLU A 164 24.98 13.29 -9.64
C GLU A 164 25.45 11.88 -9.28
N LYS A 165 25.52 11.55 -7.99
CA LYS A 165 25.98 10.26 -7.47
C LYS A 165 24.87 9.23 -7.34
N ARG A 166 23.61 9.61 -7.62
CA ARG A 166 22.46 8.70 -7.54
C ARG A 166 22.58 7.57 -8.55
N SER A 167 22.46 6.35 -8.07
CA SER A 167 22.27 5.17 -8.93
C SER A 167 20.88 5.15 -9.57
N ASP A 168 19.85 5.54 -8.80
CA ASP A 168 18.46 5.60 -9.26
C ASP A 168 18.17 6.96 -9.90
N ARG A 169 18.41 7.08 -11.22
CA ARG A 169 18.13 8.28 -12.03
C ARG A 169 17.60 7.93 -13.42
N GLY A 170 17.13 8.96 -14.14
CA GLY A 170 16.74 8.87 -15.54
C GLY A 170 17.92 9.17 -16.48
N ASP A 171 17.60 9.80 -17.61
CA ASP A 171 18.55 10.12 -18.68
C ASP A 171 19.58 11.17 -18.23
N THR A 172 19.21 12.05 -17.28
CA THR A 172 20.13 12.98 -16.61
C THR A 172 20.10 12.81 -15.07
N PRO A 173 21.11 13.33 -14.33
CA PRO A 173 21.07 13.39 -12.86
C PRO A 173 19.85 14.09 -12.26
N TYR A 174 19.24 15.01 -13.00
CA TYR A 174 18.03 15.73 -12.59
C TYR A 174 16.77 14.88 -12.73
N ASN A 175 16.78 13.90 -13.63
CA ASN A 175 15.60 13.08 -13.87
C ASN A 175 15.42 12.02 -12.77
N LEU A 176 14.15 11.83 -12.38
CA LEU A 176 13.72 10.69 -11.59
C LEU A 176 13.90 9.41 -12.40
N ARG A 177 13.96 8.26 -11.70
CA ARG A 177 14.01 6.96 -12.38
C ARG A 177 12.77 6.78 -13.26
N ASN A 178 12.95 6.10 -14.39
CA ASN A 178 11.85 5.79 -15.30
C ASN A 178 10.69 5.07 -14.59
N CYS A 179 9.46 5.54 -14.83
CA CYS A 179 8.23 5.03 -14.23
C CYS A 179 7.16 4.93 -15.33
N ALA A 180 6.91 3.71 -15.83
CA ALA A 180 6.05 3.47 -16.98
C ALA A 180 4.56 3.78 -16.74
N TYR A 181 4.16 3.86 -15.47
CA TYR A 181 2.80 4.08 -14.99
C TYR A 181 2.63 5.48 -14.36
N MET A 182 3.44 6.47 -14.78
CA MET A 182 3.43 7.83 -14.19
C MET A 182 2.03 8.50 -14.24
N GLU A 183 1.25 8.23 -15.28
CA GLU A 183 -0.10 8.76 -15.42
C GLU A 183 -1.10 8.10 -14.45
N ASP A 184 -0.83 6.89 -13.96
CA ASP A 184 -1.73 6.21 -13.02
C ASP A 184 -1.77 6.93 -11.67
N PHE A 185 -0.76 7.73 -11.33
CA PHE A 185 -0.83 8.64 -10.18
C PHE A 185 -1.85 9.76 -10.35
N SER A 186 -2.34 10.03 -11.56
CA SER A 186 -3.40 11.01 -11.81
C SER A 186 -4.80 10.39 -11.87
N LYS A 187 -4.91 9.06 -11.70
CA LYS A 187 -6.18 8.33 -11.69
C LYS A 187 -6.67 8.07 -10.26
N PRO A 188 -7.98 7.83 -10.07
CA PRO A 188 -8.49 7.23 -8.84
C PRO A 188 -7.74 5.93 -8.55
N LYS A 189 -7.26 5.80 -7.31
CA LYS A 189 -6.42 4.68 -6.90
C LYS A 189 -6.52 4.42 -5.40
N ILE A 190 -6.40 3.17 -5.00
CA ILE A 190 -6.15 2.82 -3.60
C ILE A 190 -4.65 2.98 -3.35
N VAL A 191 -4.28 3.58 -2.22
CA VAL A 191 -2.90 3.73 -1.77
C VAL A 191 -2.70 3.06 -0.43
N TRP A 192 -1.53 2.47 -0.21
CA TRP A 192 -1.14 1.92 1.09
C TRP A 192 0.37 1.99 1.31
N ALA A 193 0.78 1.93 2.57
CA ALA A 193 2.17 1.85 2.96
C ALA A 193 2.68 0.41 2.91
N GLU A 194 3.91 0.20 2.44
CA GLU A 194 4.56 -1.10 2.56
C GLU A 194 4.63 -1.55 4.03
N LEU A 195 5.02 -0.64 4.93
CA LEU A 195 5.14 -0.88 6.36
C LEU A 195 3.99 -0.18 7.08
N ALA A 196 3.10 -0.96 7.69
CA ALA A 196 1.98 -0.46 8.48
C ALA A 196 2.13 -0.84 9.95
N ARG A 197 1.91 0.13 10.85
CA ARG A 197 2.02 -0.02 12.31
C ARG A 197 0.69 -0.30 13.02
N THR A 198 -0.41 -0.18 12.29
CA THR A 198 -1.78 -0.22 12.85
C THR A 198 -2.66 -1.24 12.12
N GLY A 199 -2.06 -2.31 11.58
CA GLY A 199 -2.73 -3.30 10.73
C GLY A 199 -3.06 -2.74 9.33
N ASN A 200 -4.34 -2.80 8.94
CA ASN A 200 -4.81 -2.28 7.65
C ASN A 200 -4.73 -0.75 7.61
N ALA A 201 -4.09 -0.22 6.56
CA ALA A 201 -4.00 1.22 6.28
C ALA A 201 -4.06 1.47 4.76
N PHE A 202 -5.24 1.22 4.19
CA PHE A 202 -5.55 1.53 2.80
C PHE A 202 -6.46 2.74 2.71
N ALA A 203 -6.20 3.62 1.74
CA ALA A 203 -6.97 4.82 1.49
C ALA A 203 -7.29 4.97 0.01
N LEU A 204 -8.42 5.60 -0.32
CA LEU A 204 -8.73 6.01 -1.68
C LEU A 204 -8.17 7.41 -1.95
N ASP A 205 -7.41 7.57 -3.02
CA ASP A 205 -6.94 8.84 -3.55
C ASP A 205 -7.55 9.08 -4.94
N PHE A 206 -8.18 10.24 -5.13
CA PHE A 206 -8.91 10.58 -6.35
C PHE A 206 -8.03 11.16 -7.47
N GLY A 207 -6.74 10.80 -7.50
CA GLY A 207 -5.80 11.23 -8.55
C GLY A 207 -4.95 12.46 -8.20
N ASN A 208 -5.02 12.93 -6.97
CA ASN A 208 -4.32 14.17 -6.58
C ASN A 208 -2.86 13.91 -6.21
N ASN A 209 -2.54 12.75 -5.65
CA ASN A 209 -1.27 12.53 -4.97
C ASN A 209 -0.34 11.56 -5.72
N MET A 210 0.94 11.95 -5.77
CA MET A 210 2.04 11.01 -5.97
C MET A 210 2.20 10.15 -4.71
N VAL A 211 2.80 8.97 -4.84
CA VAL A 211 3.13 8.12 -3.70
C VAL A 211 4.62 7.77 -3.78
N GLY A 212 5.37 7.97 -2.70
CA GLY A 212 6.78 7.57 -2.65
C GLY A 212 6.96 6.06 -2.62
N ASN A 213 8.17 5.57 -2.91
CA ASN A 213 8.50 4.13 -2.95
C ASN A 213 8.22 3.32 -1.66
N THR A 214 7.91 3.99 -0.55
CA THR A 214 7.46 3.37 0.72
C THR A 214 5.98 2.99 0.72
N GLY A 215 5.28 3.22 -0.38
CA GLY A 215 3.91 2.81 -0.59
C GLY A 215 3.67 2.26 -1.99
N TYR A 216 2.45 1.77 -2.19
CA TYR A 216 1.97 1.20 -3.44
C TYR A 216 0.65 1.88 -3.84
N ILE A 217 0.30 1.72 -5.12
CA ILE A 217 -0.96 2.13 -5.69
C ILE A 217 -1.65 0.92 -6.34
N LEU A 218 -2.97 0.87 -6.23
CA LEU A 218 -3.83 -0.07 -6.93
C LEU A 218 -4.85 0.72 -7.74
N THR A 219 -4.92 0.45 -9.04
CA THR A 219 -5.86 1.06 -9.99
C THR A 219 -6.69 -0.02 -10.67
N VAL A 220 -7.92 0.32 -11.06
CA VAL A 220 -8.73 -0.46 -11.99
C VAL A 220 -8.65 0.16 -13.39
N PRO A 221 -8.52 -0.62 -14.49
CA PRO A 221 -8.44 -0.06 -15.84
C PRO A 221 -9.63 0.85 -16.23
N SER A 222 -10.81 0.54 -15.70
CA SER A 222 -12.05 1.30 -15.88
C SER A 222 -12.05 2.68 -15.20
N ASN A 223 -11.10 2.94 -14.29
CA ASN A 223 -11.14 4.06 -13.34
C ASN A 223 -12.42 4.14 -12.49
N ASN A 224 -13.15 3.02 -12.37
CA ASN A 224 -14.40 2.97 -11.63
C ASN A 224 -14.16 3.11 -10.12
N GLN A 225 -14.66 4.20 -9.54
CA GLN A 225 -14.50 4.48 -8.11
C GLN A 225 -15.27 3.50 -7.23
N ASP A 226 -16.39 2.96 -7.72
CA ASP A 226 -17.16 1.95 -6.97
C ASP A 226 -16.39 0.65 -6.83
N GLU A 227 -15.66 0.24 -7.87
CA GLU A 227 -14.81 -0.96 -7.78
C GLU A 227 -13.67 -0.73 -6.77
N LEU A 228 -13.08 0.47 -6.77
CA LEU A 228 -12.06 0.82 -5.78
C LEU A 228 -12.62 0.91 -4.35
N LEU A 229 -13.81 1.46 -4.15
CA LEU A 229 -14.46 1.52 -2.84
C LEU A 229 -14.83 0.11 -2.33
N TYR A 230 -15.29 -0.76 -3.22
CA TYR A 230 -15.53 -2.16 -2.89
C TYR A 230 -14.25 -2.85 -2.41
N LEU A 231 -13.17 -2.76 -3.18
CA LEU A 231 -11.88 -3.32 -2.81
C LEU A 231 -11.33 -2.68 -1.52
N LEU A 232 -11.52 -1.37 -1.33
CA LEU A 232 -11.10 -0.64 -0.13
C LEU A 232 -11.77 -1.18 1.14
N ALA A 233 -13.05 -1.53 1.08
CA ALA A 233 -13.78 -2.13 2.21
C ALA A 233 -13.17 -3.48 2.61
N PHE A 234 -12.92 -4.35 1.63
CA PHE A 234 -12.29 -5.65 1.86
C PHE A 234 -10.85 -5.52 2.37
N LEU A 235 -10.02 -4.68 1.74
CA LEU A 235 -8.62 -4.48 2.13
C LEU A 235 -8.45 -3.91 3.54
N ASN A 236 -9.46 -3.18 4.03
CA ASN A 236 -9.47 -2.68 5.41
C ASN A 236 -10.18 -3.59 6.42
N SER A 237 -10.69 -4.76 6.01
CA SER A 237 -11.38 -5.72 6.88
C SER A 237 -10.44 -6.59 7.72
N ARG A 238 -10.95 -7.11 8.84
CA ARG A 238 -10.25 -8.07 9.70
C ARG A 238 -9.96 -9.38 8.98
N SER A 239 -10.89 -9.87 8.17
CA SER A 239 -10.71 -11.08 7.36
C SER A 239 -9.47 -10.96 6.47
N MET A 240 -9.23 -9.77 5.91
CA MET A 240 -8.08 -9.52 5.05
C MET A 240 -6.76 -9.38 5.82
N LEU A 241 -6.79 -8.71 6.97
CA LEU A 241 -5.62 -8.64 7.85
C LEU A 241 -5.22 -10.04 8.36
N TYR A 242 -6.19 -10.87 8.71
CA TYR A 242 -5.96 -12.25 9.11
C TYR A 242 -5.38 -13.06 7.95
N SER A 243 -5.95 -12.95 6.75
CA SER A 243 -5.43 -13.62 5.55
C SER A 243 -3.98 -13.24 5.27
N LEU A 244 -3.64 -11.96 5.45
CA LEU A 244 -2.26 -11.49 5.33
C LEU A 244 -1.34 -12.19 6.36
N ASN A 245 -1.74 -12.29 7.63
CA ASN A 245 -0.94 -12.98 8.66
C ASN A 245 -0.67 -14.46 8.33
N GLN A 246 -1.50 -15.11 7.50
CA GLN A 246 -1.30 -16.49 7.10
C GLN A 246 -0.27 -16.65 5.97
N ILE A 247 0.00 -15.59 5.19
CA ILE A 247 0.87 -15.64 4.00
C ILE A 247 2.16 -14.82 4.13
N THR A 248 2.29 -14.01 5.18
CA THR A 248 3.53 -13.29 5.49
C THR A 248 3.87 -13.39 6.97
N THR A 249 5.16 -13.35 7.26
CA THR A 249 5.66 -13.10 8.62
C THR A 249 5.50 -11.62 8.96
N ARG A 250 5.19 -11.30 10.23
CA ARG A 250 5.26 -9.92 10.72
C ARG A 250 6.70 -9.38 10.56
N PHE A 251 6.83 -8.07 10.36
CA PHE A 251 8.14 -7.41 10.25
C PHE A 251 8.86 -7.35 11.59
N ASP A 252 8.11 -6.96 12.61
CA ASP A 252 8.47 -6.93 14.03
C ASP A 252 7.20 -7.16 14.84
N GLU A 253 7.26 -7.02 16.17
CA GLU A 253 6.12 -7.26 17.06
C GLU A 253 4.84 -6.50 16.65
N ASN A 254 5.00 -5.32 16.04
CA ASN A 254 3.91 -4.36 15.81
C ASN A 254 3.72 -3.98 14.32
N GLY A 255 4.40 -4.64 13.40
CA GLY A 255 4.53 -4.18 12.01
C GLY A 255 4.08 -5.20 10.97
N TRP A 256 3.18 -4.79 10.08
CA TRP A 256 2.78 -5.55 8.89
C TRP A 256 3.53 -5.08 7.65
N ARG A 257 3.92 -6.02 6.79
CA ARG A 257 4.50 -5.74 5.46
C ARG A 257 3.47 -6.03 4.36
N TRP A 258 2.82 -4.99 3.86
CA TRP A 258 1.91 -5.07 2.72
C TRP A 258 2.67 -4.99 1.40
N LEU A 259 3.62 -5.91 1.19
CA LEU A 259 4.31 -6.03 -0.11
C LEU A 259 3.33 -6.48 -1.18
N ARG A 260 3.49 -5.95 -2.41
CA ARG A 260 2.68 -6.30 -3.59
C ARG A 260 2.46 -7.81 -3.72
N GLN A 261 3.51 -8.61 -3.62
CA GLN A 261 3.46 -10.08 -3.80
C GLN A 261 2.53 -10.81 -2.81
N PHE A 262 2.25 -10.21 -1.65
CA PHE A 262 1.31 -10.74 -0.66
C PHE A 262 -0.09 -10.17 -0.88
N VAL A 263 -0.19 -8.86 -1.17
CA VAL A 263 -1.48 -8.23 -1.48
C VAL A 263 -2.14 -8.91 -2.67
N GLU A 264 -1.38 -9.24 -3.71
CA GLU A 264 -1.86 -9.94 -4.91
C GLU A 264 -2.42 -11.35 -4.63
N GLN A 265 -2.09 -11.97 -3.49
CA GLN A 265 -2.62 -13.29 -3.12
C GLN A 265 -3.91 -13.21 -2.29
N LEU A 266 -4.23 -12.03 -1.75
CA LEU A 266 -5.45 -11.82 -0.99
C LEU A 266 -6.66 -12.08 -1.87
N ARG A 267 -7.64 -12.78 -1.33
CA ARG A 267 -8.82 -13.20 -2.07
C ARG A 267 -9.98 -12.30 -1.74
N VAL A 268 -10.57 -11.68 -2.75
CA VAL A 268 -11.75 -10.82 -2.63
C VAL A 268 -12.86 -11.41 -3.51
N PRO A 269 -14.09 -11.57 -3.01
CA PRO A 269 -15.22 -12.04 -3.81
C PRO A 269 -15.56 -11.04 -4.92
N PRO A 270 -15.80 -11.49 -6.17
CA PRO A 270 -16.04 -10.59 -7.29
C PRO A 270 -17.40 -9.89 -7.18
N LEU A 271 -17.41 -8.70 -6.57
CA LEU A 271 -18.54 -7.76 -6.51
C LEU A 271 -19.83 -8.31 -5.84
N ILE A 272 -19.70 -9.31 -4.97
CA ILE A 272 -20.81 -9.82 -4.13
C ILE A 272 -21.24 -8.71 -3.14
N ASN A 273 -22.54 -8.49 -3.00
CA ASN A 273 -23.14 -7.43 -2.15
C ASN A 273 -22.55 -6.03 -2.40
N LYS A 274 -22.12 -5.74 -3.64
CA LYS A 274 -21.47 -4.48 -4.00
C LYS A 274 -22.23 -3.25 -3.49
N ASN A 275 -23.52 -3.14 -3.80
CA ASN A 275 -24.30 -1.93 -3.47
C ASN A 275 -24.42 -1.70 -1.95
N GLU A 276 -24.60 -2.77 -1.17
CA GLU A 276 -24.63 -2.70 0.29
C GLU A 276 -23.27 -2.21 0.83
N ILE A 277 -22.17 -2.86 0.41
CA ILE A 277 -20.82 -2.49 0.83
C ILE A 277 -20.51 -1.03 0.48
N LEU A 278 -20.86 -0.59 -0.73
CA LEU A 278 -20.68 0.79 -1.17
C LEU A 278 -21.45 1.78 -0.31
N SER A 279 -22.72 1.47 0.00
CA SER A 279 -23.55 2.33 0.84
C SER A 279 -22.95 2.51 2.24
N ILE A 280 -22.22 1.53 2.75
CA ILE A 280 -21.57 1.57 4.06
C ILE A 280 -20.21 2.27 3.98
N VAL A 281 -19.31 1.83 3.10
CA VAL A 281 -17.94 2.38 3.01
C VAL A 281 -17.91 3.85 2.59
N ALA A 282 -18.90 4.31 1.81
CA ALA A 282 -19.03 5.71 1.43
C ALA A 282 -19.35 6.64 2.62
N THR A 283 -19.83 6.09 3.74
CA THR A 283 -20.14 6.87 4.96
C THR A 283 -18.95 7.07 5.88
N VAL A 284 -17.78 6.48 5.56
CA VAL A 284 -16.60 6.59 6.41
C VAL A 284 -16.13 8.04 6.51
N THR A 285 -16.00 8.51 7.73
CA THR A 285 -15.41 9.80 8.13
C THR A 285 -14.34 9.57 9.19
N LYS A 286 -13.60 10.61 9.56
CA LYS A 286 -12.57 10.50 10.62
C LYS A 286 -13.18 10.08 11.97
N ASP A 287 -14.43 10.47 12.24
CA ASP A 287 -15.09 10.30 13.54
C ASP A 287 -15.79 8.95 13.67
N ASN A 288 -16.39 8.43 12.59
CA ASN A 288 -17.14 7.16 12.62
C ASN A 288 -16.37 5.95 12.07
N LYS A 289 -15.11 6.11 11.63
CA LYS A 289 -14.34 5.04 10.97
C LYS A 289 -14.29 3.72 11.73
N GLN A 290 -14.32 3.76 13.07
CA GLN A 290 -14.28 2.55 13.88
C GLN A 290 -15.61 1.82 13.81
N GLU A 291 -16.72 2.51 14.04
CA GLU A 291 -18.08 1.97 13.92
C GLU A 291 -18.35 1.41 12.53
N VAL A 292 -18.05 2.18 11.47
CA VAL A 292 -18.23 1.73 10.09
C VAL A 292 -17.35 0.53 9.78
N SER A 293 -16.13 0.47 10.34
CA SER A 293 -15.27 -0.71 10.20
C SER A 293 -15.88 -1.95 10.86
N GLU A 294 -16.55 -1.82 12.01
CA GLU A 294 -17.24 -2.94 12.66
C GLU A 294 -18.41 -3.46 11.82
N ILE A 295 -19.22 -2.54 11.27
CA ILE A 295 -20.33 -2.89 10.36
C ILE A 295 -19.80 -3.63 9.13
N LEU A 296 -18.79 -3.08 8.45
CA LEU A 296 -18.17 -3.71 7.28
C LEU A 296 -17.57 -5.07 7.62
N ASN A 297 -16.93 -5.23 8.78
CA ASN A 297 -16.36 -6.51 9.20
C ASN A 297 -17.44 -7.59 9.34
N ASN A 298 -18.62 -7.26 9.87
CA ASN A 298 -19.73 -8.19 9.99
C ASN A 298 -20.29 -8.59 8.61
N VAL A 299 -20.60 -7.60 7.76
CA VAL A 299 -21.09 -7.85 6.38
C VAL A 299 -20.10 -8.71 5.60
N ILE A 300 -18.81 -8.40 5.67
CA ILE A 300 -17.76 -9.16 4.97
C ILE A 300 -17.62 -10.58 5.54
N ALA A 301 -17.70 -10.75 6.86
CA ALA A 301 -17.66 -12.07 7.47
C ALA A 301 -18.85 -12.94 7.05
N ASP A 302 -20.04 -12.33 6.87
CA ASP A 302 -21.22 -13.03 6.39
C ASP A 302 -21.10 -13.43 4.91
N ILE A 303 -20.46 -12.60 4.07
CA ILE A 303 -20.12 -12.96 2.68
C ILE A 303 -19.21 -14.20 2.62
N TYR A 304 -18.26 -14.31 3.55
CA TYR A 304 -17.42 -15.51 3.69
C TYR A 304 -18.12 -16.65 4.44
N ASN A 305 -19.35 -16.46 4.91
CA ASN A 305 -20.09 -17.44 5.69
C ASN A 305 -19.34 -17.89 6.97
N PHE A 306 -18.69 -16.95 7.66
CA PHE A 306 -18.00 -17.25 8.92
C PHE A 306 -18.96 -17.48 10.08
N THR A 307 -18.69 -18.50 10.91
CA THR A 307 -19.41 -18.71 12.17
C THR A 307 -18.94 -17.73 13.24
N ASP A 308 -19.68 -17.64 14.35
CA ASP A 308 -19.29 -16.80 15.48
C ASP A 308 -17.97 -17.25 16.12
N GLU A 309 -17.70 -18.57 16.15
CA GLU A 309 -16.42 -19.09 16.62
C GLU A 309 -15.26 -18.66 15.72
N GLU A 310 -15.43 -18.70 14.40
CA GLU A 310 -14.43 -18.26 13.43
C GLU A 310 -14.18 -16.74 13.52
N LYS A 311 -15.26 -15.95 13.63
CA LYS A 311 -15.18 -14.49 13.87
C LYS A 311 -14.40 -14.21 15.15
N ALA A 312 -14.69 -14.90 16.25
CA ALA A 312 -14.00 -14.74 17.52
C ALA A 312 -12.51 -15.12 17.42
N TYR A 313 -12.20 -16.23 16.74
CA TYR A 313 -10.83 -16.70 16.53
C TYR A 313 -9.99 -15.70 15.72
N ILE A 314 -10.54 -15.15 14.64
CA ILE A 314 -9.91 -14.09 13.84
C ILE A 314 -9.59 -12.88 14.74
N ASN A 315 -10.56 -12.43 15.53
CA ASN A 315 -10.39 -11.26 16.40
C ASN A 315 -9.32 -11.48 17.48
N GLN A 316 -9.31 -12.66 18.09
CA GLN A 316 -8.32 -13.01 19.10
C GLN A 316 -6.91 -13.06 18.51
N THR A 317 -6.77 -13.62 17.31
CA THR A 317 -5.49 -13.72 16.60
C THR A 317 -4.93 -12.35 16.22
N LEU A 318 -5.80 -11.40 15.86
CA LEU A 318 -5.41 -10.05 15.48
C LEU A 318 -5.14 -9.12 16.66
N SER A 319 -5.59 -9.48 17.87
CA SER A 319 -5.38 -8.70 19.10
C SER A 319 -4.08 -9.04 19.82
N ARG A 320 -3.37 -10.09 19.37
CA ARG A 320 -2.04 -10.51 19.85
C ARG A 320 -0.94 -9.88 19.00
#